data_AF-A0A924XD43-F1
#
_entry.id   AF-A0A924XD43-F1
#
_cell.length_a   1.000
_cell.length_b   1.000
_cell.length_c   1.000
_cell.angle_alpha   90.00
_cell.angle_beta   90.00
_cell.angle_gamma   90.00
#
_symmetry.space_group_name_H-M   'P 1'
#
loop_
_entity.id
_entity.type
_entity.pdbx_description
1 polymer ?
#
loop_
_entity_poly.entity_id
_entity_poly.type
_entity_poly.pdbx_seq_one_letter_code
_entity_poly.pdbx_strand_id
1 'polypeptide(L)'
;MGAIKDFIKHNYRHFNAAALVDAAEGWVKHLDGGGKMLLTMGGAMSTAEMGITIAELIRQEKVHAISCTGANLEEDIFNLVANKEYRRVPHWRALSAADEQELYDGGYNRVTDTCIPEDEAMRKVEKPLIELWQECDRNKERLFPYEFFYRMLKRGM
;
A
#
# COMPACT_ATOMS: atom_id res chain seq x y z
N MET A 1 -2.03 29.29 0.05
CA MET A 1 -2.33 28.26 1.06
C MET A 1 -3.45 27.39 0.52
N GLY A 2 -3.39 26.07 0.72
CA GLY A 2 -4.36 25.14 0.14
C GLY A 2 -5.67 25.11 0.92
N ALA A 3 -6.80 25.05 0.22
CA ALA A 3 -8.14 25.13 0.81
C ALA A 3 -8.37 24.15 1.99
N ILE A 4 -7.79 22.95 1.94
CA ILE A 4 -7.90 21.94 3.01
C ILE A 4 -7.15 22.35 4.28
N LYS A 5 -5.97 22.97 4.15
CA LYS A 5 -5.17 23.42 5.31
C LYS A 5 -5.95 24.47 6.11
N ASP A 6 -6.53 25.44 5.41
CA ASP A 6 -7.30 26.51 6.04
C ASP A 6 -8.61 25.97 6.64
N PHE A 7 -9.25 25.01 5.96
CA PHE A 7 -10.43 24.32 6.46
C PHE A 7 -10.18 23.59 7.78
N ILE A 8 -9.15 22.74 7.86
CA ILE A 8 -8.89 21.96 9.10
C ILE A 8 -8.48 22.88 10.24
N LYS A 9 -7.67 23.92 9.99
CA LYS A 9 -7.30 24.90 11.02
C LYS A 9 -8.50 25.65 11.57
N HIS A 10 -9.44 26.01 10.70
CA HIS A 10 -10.61 26.76 11.13
C HIS A 10 -11.58 25.89 11.95
N ASN A 11 -11.82 24.65 11.50
CA ASN A 11 -12.90 23.80 12.02
C ASN A 11 -12.46 22.82 13.11
N TYR A 12 -11.23 22.30 13.05
CA TYR A 12 -10.80 21.17 13.90
C TYR A 12 -10.04 21.67 15.13
N ARG A 13 -10.78 22.26 16.08
CA ARG A 13 -10.18 22.99 17.22
C ARG A 13 -10.03 22.19 18.52
N HIS A 14 -10.77 21.10 18.70
CA HIS A 14 -10.84 20.37 19.97
C HIS A 14 -10.81 18.85 19.78
N PHE A 15 -10.42 18.14 20.85
CA PHE A 15 -10.39 16.67 20.92
C PHE A 15 -9.57 16.04 19.79
N ASN A 16 -10.02 14.89 19.28
CA ASN A 16 -9.34 14.16 18.20
C ASN A 16 -9.25 14.95 16.89
N ALA A 17 -10.10 15.96 16.68
CA ALA A 17 -10.01 16.81 15.51
C ALA A 17 -8.77 17.72 15.57
N ALA A 18 -8.48 18.32 16.74
CA ALA A 18 -7.29 19.15 16.94
C ALA A 18 -5.99 18.36 16.73
N ALA A 19 -5.97 17.09 17.15
CA ALA A 19 -4.80 16.22 16.98
C ALA A 19 -4.37 16.08 15.51
N LEU A 20 -5.29 16.15 14.55
CA LEU A 20 -4.95 16.17 13.12
C LEU A 20 -4.16 17.43 12.73
N VAL A 21 -4.59 18.59 13.25
CA VAL A 21 -3.91 19.88 12.99
C VAL A 21 -2.52 19.86 13.62
N ASP A 22 -2.42 19.46 14.88
CA ASP A 22 -1.15 19.39 15.61
C ASP A 22 -0.16 18.44 14.92
N ALA A 23 -0.62 17.27 14.48
CA ALA A 23 0.22 16.33 13.74
C ALA A 23 0.69 16.89 12.39
N ALA A 24 -0.20 17.53 11.62
CA ALA A 24 0.14 18.10 10.33
C ALA A 24 1.13 19.27 10.47
N GLU A 25 0.90 20.19 11.41
CA GLU A 25 1.82 21.31 11.66
C GLU A 25 3.15 20.85 12.27
N GLY A 26 3.11 19.87 13.18
CA GLY A 26 4.29 19.26 13.76
C GLY A 26 5.18 18.63 12.70
N TRP A 27 4.60 17.89 11.75
CA TRP A 27 5.36 17.31 10.64
C TRP A 27 5.97 18.38 9.73
N VAL A 28 5.20 19.40 9.35
CA VAL A 28 5.73 20.53 8.54
C VAL A 28 6.91 21.18 9.24
N LYS A 29 6.79 21.51 10.54
CA LYS A 29 7.88 22.10 11.32
C LYS A 29 9.11 21.18 11.41
N HIS A 30 8.90 19.88 11.56
CA HIS A 30 9.98 18.89 11.58
C HIS A 30 10.76 18.88 10.27
N LEU A 31 10.05 18.88 9.12
CA LEU A 31 10.68 18.94 7.80
C LEU A 31 11.39 20.28 7.56
N ASP A 32 10.76 21.41 7.89
CA ASP A 32 11.34 22.74 7.76
C ASP A 32 12.62 22.91 8.60
N GLY A 33 12.71 22.18 9.72
CA GLY A 33 13.90 22.09 10.56
C GLY A 33 14.99 21.14 10.05
N GLY A 34 14.83 20.56 8.86
CA GLY A 34 15.76 19.58 8.28
C GLY A 34 15.61 18.15 8.83
N GLY A 35 14.53 17.86 9.54
CA GLY A 35 14.24 16.55 10.09
C GLY A 35 13.85 15.53 9.02
N LYS A 36 14.21 14.26 9.24
CA LYS A 36 13.82 13.14 8.38
C LYS A 36 12.59 12.42 8.92
N MET A 37 11.75 11.91 8.02
CA MET A 37 10.50 11.22 8.37
C MET A 37 10.60 9.72 8.09
N LEU A 38 10.34 8.92 9.13
CA LEU A 38 10.08 7.49 9.03
C LEU A 38 8.58 7.27 9.17
N LEU A 39 7.96 6.64 8.16
CA LEU A 39 6.55 6.28 8.18
C LEU A 39 6.40 4.81 8.60
N THR A 40 5.51 4.54 9.56
CA THR A 40 5.08 3.18 9.90
C THR A 40 3.65 2.97 9.42
N MET A 41 3.37 1.83 8.81
CA MET A 41 2.05 1.58 8.19
C MET A 41 1.66 0.11 8.26
N GLY A 42 0.36 -0.14 8.49
CA GLY A 42 -0.22 -1.47 8.54
C GLY A 42 -0.43 -2.09 7.16
N GLY A 43 -0.57 -3.42 7.11
CA GLY A 43 -0.70 -4.20 5.86
C GLY A 43 -1.80 -3.69 4.93
N ALA A 44 -3.02 -3.54 5.42
CA ALA A 44 -4.17 -3.13 4.59
C ALA A 44 -4.05 -1.72 3.97
N MET A 45 -3.03 -0.93 4.32
CA MET A 45 -2.86 0.44 3.82
C MET A 45 -2.43 0.50 2.35
N SER A 46 -1.86 -0.57 1.79
CA SER A 46 -1.62 -0.71 0.34
C SER A 46 -2.92 -0.89 -0.41
N THR A 47 -3.79 -1.79 0.05
CA THR A 47 -5.14 -1.94 -0.51
C THR A 47 -6.00 -0.68 -0.34
N ALA A 48 -5.81 0.08 0.74
CA ALA A 48 -6.43 1.40 0.93
C ALA A 48 -5.84 2.51 0.02
N GLU A 49 -4.94 2.16 -0.89
CA GLU A 49 -4.32 3.03 -1.89
C GLU A 49 -3.56 4.23 -1.31
N MET A 50 -3.02 4.10 -0.09
CA MET A 50 -2.18 5.15 0.50
C MET A 50 -0.93 5.45 -0.37
N GLY A 51 -0.51 4.49 -1.20
CA GLY A 51 0.58 4.63 -2.17
C GLY A 51 0.43 5.85 -3.08
N ILE A 52 -0.79 6.25 -3.44
CA ILE A 52 -1.05 7.43 -4.29
C ILE A 52 -0.46 8.69 -3.66
N THR A 53 -0.71 8.91 -2.36
CA THR A 53 -0.21 10.08 -1.64
C THR A 53 1.25 9.89 -1.22
N ILE A 54 1.60 8.71 -0.71
CA ILE A 54 2.94 8.41 -0.19
C ILE A 54 3.99 8.49 -1.30
N ALA A 55 3.71 7.97 -2.50
CA ALA A 55 4.66 8.00 -3.61
C ALA A 55 5.07 9.43 -3.97
N GLU A 56 4.12 10.38 -3.94
CA GLU A 56 4.43 11.78 -4.18
C GLU A 56 5.25 12.41 -3.05
N LEU A 57 4.95 12.06 -1.80
CA LEU A 57 5.73 12.51 -0.65
C LEU A 57 7.16 11.95 -0.66
N ILE A 58 7.38 10.73 -1.17
CA ILE A 58 8.72 10.19 -1.38
C ILE A 58 9.45 10.98 -2.46
N ARG A 59 8.82 11.24 -3.62
CA ARG A 59 9.44 12.01 -4.73
C ARG A 59 9.81 13.43 -4.33
N GLN A 60 9.05 14.03 -3.42
CA GLN A 60 9.33 15.34 -2.84
C GLN A 60 10.28 15.31 -1.64
N GLU A 61 10.91 14.16 -1.35
CA GLU A 61 11.83 13.98 -0.22
C GLU A 61 11.22 14.29 1.16
N LYS A 62 9.91 14.07 1.32
CA LYS A 62 9.17 14.31 2.58
C LYS A 62 9.05 13.05 3.43
N VAL A 63 9.11 11.86 2.82
CA VAL A 63 9.19 10.55 3.49
C VAL A 63 10.53 9.93 3.14
N HIS A 64 11.30 9.53 4.15
CA HIS A 64 12.71 9.14 4.01
C HIS A 64 12.94 7.65 4.28
N ALA A 65 12.06 7.04 5.07
CA ALA A 65 12.06 5.61 5.36
C ALA A 65 10.64 5.13 5.58
N ILE A 66 10.38 3.87 5.25
CA ILE A 66 9.10 3.21 5.53
C ILE A 66 9.37 1.90 6.25
N SER A 67 8.67 1.69 7.35
CA SER A 67 8.57 0.39 8.02
C SER A 67 7.14 -0.12 7.83
N CYS A 68 7.02 -1.23 7.12
CA CYS A 68 5.74 -1.80 6.74
C CYS A 68 5.83 -3.32 6.70
N THR A 69 4.70 -3.98 6.44
CA THR A 69 4.63 -5.43 6.32
C THR A 69 4.96 -5.88 4.88
N GLY A 70 5.25 -7.17 4.68
CA GLY A 70 5.46 -7.72 3.33
C GLY A 70 4.28 -7.47 2.38
N ALA A 71 3.05 -7.55 2.90
CA ALA A 71 1.83 -7.29 2.15
C ALA A 71 1.81 -5.90 1.49
N ASN A 72 2.43 -4.89 2.12
CA ASN A 72 2.47 -3.55 1.54
C ASN A 72 3.32 -3.47 0.26
N LEU A 73 4.37 -4.29 0.17
CA LEU A 73 5.21 -4.37 -1.04
C LEU A 73 4.52 -5.20 -2.12
N GLU A 74 3.87 -6.29 -1.74
CA GLU A 74 3.19 -7.20 -2.66
C GLU A 74 1.92 -6.58 -3.25
N GLU A 75 1.03 -6.07 -2.41
CA GLU A 75 -0.27 -5.54 -2.82
C GLU A 75 -0.18 -4.24 -3.63
N ASP A 76 0.86 -3.42 -3.41
CA ASP A 76 1.09 -2.23 -4.25
C ASP A 76 1.45 -2.64 -5.70
N ILE A 77 2.15 -3.76 -5.87
CA ILE A 77 2.43 -4.37 -7.18
C ILE A 77 1.17 -5.03 -7.75
N PHE A 78 0.36 -5.70 -6.92
CA PHE A 78 -0.93 -6.24 -7.34
C PHE A 78 -1.85 -5.13 -7.89
N ASN A 79 -1.88 -3.97 -7.22
CA ASN A 79 -2.61 -2.80 -7.69
C ASN A 79 -2.06 -2.35 -9.06
N LEU A 80 -0.74 -2.23 -9.22
CA LEU A 80 -0.12 -1.88 -10.50
C LEU A 80 -0.57 -2.78 -11.67
N VAL A 81 -0.73 -4.10 -11.44
CA VAL A 81 -0.99 -5.06 -12.53
C VAL A 81 -2.46 -5.40 -12.77
N ALA A 82 -3.33 -5.17 -11.78
CA ALA A 82 -4.70 -5.67 -11.76
C ALA A 82 -5.73 -4.72 -11.12
N ASN A 83 -5.42 -3.43 -10.90
CA ASN A 83 -6.34 -2.49 -10.23
C ASN A 83 -7.73 -2.40 -10.90
N LYS A 84 -7.82 -2.55 -12.22
CA LYS A 84 -9.12 -2.43 -12.94
C LYS A 84 -10.03 -3.62 -12.71
N GLU A 85 -9.47 -4.71 -12.25
CA GLU A 85 -10.10 -5.99 -12.01
C GLU A 85 -10.51 -6.14 -10.54
N TYR A 86 -10.16 -5.16 -9.69
CA TYR A 86 -10.56 -5.14 -8.28
C TYR A 86 -12.06 -4.96 -8.15
N ARG A 87 -12.65 -5.67 -7.19
CA ARG A 87 -14.10 -5.64 -6.94
C ARG A 87 -14.38 -5.09 -5.55
N ARG A 88 -15.29 -4.12 -5.47
CA ARG A 88 -15.79 -3.63 -4.18
C ARG A 88 -16.94 -4.48 -3.65
N VAL A 89 -16.98 -4.68 -2.34
CA VAL A 89 -18.02 -5.40 -1.59
C VAL A 89 -18.66 -4.44 -0.57
N PRO A 90 -19.72 -3.70 -0.95
CA PRO A 90 -20.30 -2.65 -0.10
C PRO A 90 -20.82 -3.14 1.26
N HIS A 91 -21.29 -4.39 1.34
CA HIS A 91 -21.88 -4.98 2.54
C HIS A 91 -20.95 -5.98 3.25
N TRP A 92 -19.63 -5.85 3.09
CA TRP A 92 -18.64 -6.81 3.58
C TRP A 92 -18.72 -7.16 5.09
N ARG A 93 -19.31 -6.30 5.92
CA ARG A 93 -19.51 -6.55 7.36
C ARG A 93 -20.64 -7.52 7.68
N ALA A 94 -21.49 -7.82 6.71
CA ALA A 94 -22.70 -8.63 6.87
C ALA A 94 -22.76 -9.81 5.89
N LEU A 95 -21.61 -10.25 5.36
CA LEU A 95 -21.53 -11.41 4.49
C LEU A 95 -21.94 -12.68 5.26
N SER A 96 -22.76 -13.50 4.64
CA SER A 96 -23.02 -14.86 5.08
C SER A 96 -21.85 -15.78 4.71
N ALA A 97 -21.82 -16.98 5.29
CA ALA A 97 -20.85 -17.99 4.91
C ALA A 97 -20.96 -18.38 3.42
N ALA A 98 -22.16 -18.33 2.84
CA ALA A 98 -22.37 -18.60 1.43
C ALA A 98 -21.78 -17.50 0.54
N ASP A 99 -21.89 -16.23 0.94
CA ASP A 99 -21.32 -15.12 0.19
C ASP A 99 -19.78 -15.17 0.21
N GLU A 100 -19.17 -15.54 1.34
CA GLU A 100 -17.71 -15.75 1.42
C GLU A 100 -17.26 -16.93 0.54
N GLN A 101 -18.06 -18.00 0.48
CA GLN A 101 -17.79 -19.13 -0.41
C GLN A 101 -17.87 -18.73 -1.89
N GLU A 102 -18.86 -17.91 -2.27
CA GLU A 102 -18.96 -17.40 -3.65
C GLU A 102 -17.75 -16.55 -4.04
N LEU A 103 -17.25 -15.72 -3.12
CA LEU A 103 -16.01 -14.96 -3.35
C LEU A 103 -14.81 -15.89 -3.53
N TYR A 104 -14.68 -16.91 -2.68
CA TYR A 104 -13.62 -17.91 -2.78
C TYR A 104 -13.67 -18.68 -4.10
N ASP A 105 -14.84 -19.22 -4.47
CA ASP A 105 -15.04 -19.98 -5.70
C ASP A 105 -14.80 -19.11 -6.94
N GLY A 106 -15.04 -17.80 -6.84
CA GLY A 106 -14.75 -16.81 -7.86
C GLY A 106 -13.29 -16.32 -7.89
N GLY A 107 -12.40 -16.84 -7.03
CA GLY A 107 -10.99 -16.45 -6.99
C GLY A 107 -10.74 -15.04 -6.44
N TYR A 108 -11.64 -14.53 -5.60
CA TYR A 108 -11.55 -13.18 -5.03
C TYR A 108 -10.99 -13.19 -3.60
N ASN A 109 -9.73 -12.78 -3.44
CA ASN A 109 -9.11 -12.58 -2.14
C ASN A 109 -9.54 -11.24 -1.53
N ARG A 110 -10.19 -11.25 -0.36
CA ARG A 110 -10.81 -10.04 0.21
C ARG A 110 -9.97 -9.40 1.32
N VAL A 111 -9.77 -8.09 1.22
CA VAL A 111 -9.28 -7.20 2.28
C VAL A 111 -10.39 -6.22 2.61
N THR A 112 -11.13 -6.49 3.70
CA THR A 112 -12.28 -5.67 4.14
C THR A 112 -13.36 -5.52 3.04
N ASP A 113 -13.54 -4.33 2.46
CA ASP A 113 -14.53 -4.04 1.42
C ASP A 113 -14.01 -4.20 -0.01
N THR A 114 -12.77 -4.66 -0.19
CA THR A 114 -12.11 -4.73 -1.50
C THR A 114 -11.60 -6.14 -1.76
N CYS A 115 -11.88 -6.65 -2.97
CA CYS A 115 -11.44 -7.96 -3.45
C CYS A 115 -10.37 -7.80 -4.53
N ILE A 116 -9.29 -8.56 -4.36
CA ILE A 116 -8.16 -8.68 -5.26
C ILE A 116 -8.33 -10.01 -6.02
N PRO A 117 -8.45 -10.00 -7.35
CA PRO A 117 -8.62 -11.21 -8.13
C PRO A 117 -7.29 -11.99 -8.21
N GLU A 118 -7.31 -13.26 -7.85
CA GLU A 118 -6.09 -14.07 -7.68
C GLU A 118 -5.28 -14.23 -8.97
N ASP A 119 -5.95 -14.57 -10.07
CA ASP A 119 -5.29 -14.90 -11.33
C ASP A 119 -4.66 -13.67 -12.00
N GLU A 120 -5.37 -12.55 -11.97
CA GLU A 120 -4.96 -11.30 -12.59
C GLU A 120 -3.89 -10.57 -11.77
N ALA A 121 -3.86 -10.78 -10.44
CA ALA A 121 -2.89 -10.14 -9.54
C ALA A 121 -1.79 -11.10 -9.08
N MET A 122 -2.13 -12.01 -8.16
CA MET A 122 -1.15 -12.84 -7.45
C MET A 122 -0.44 -13.80 -8.40
N ARG A 123 -1.17 -14.54 -9.24
CA ARG A 123 -0.58 -15.48 -10.21
C ARG A 123 0.24 -14.79 -11.29
N LYS A 124 -0.12 -13.56 -11.65
CA LYS A 124 0.62 -12.74 -12.61
C LYS A 124 1.98 -12.31 -12.07
N VAL A 125 2.05 -11.95 -10.78
CA VAL A 125 3.31 -11.58 -10.11
C VAL A 125 4.13 -12.79 -9.67
N GLU A 126 3.46 -13.90 -9.29
CA GLU A 126 4.10 -15.14 -8.84
C GLU A 126 5.06 -15.72 -9.90
N LYS A 127 4.62 -15.78 -11.17
CA LYS A 127 5.42 -16.37 -12.27
C LYS A 127 6.82 -15.75 -12.41
N PRO A 128 6.97 -14.43 -12.63
CA PRO A 128 8.29 -13.82 -12.75
C PRO A 128 9.11 -13.87 -11.44
N LEU A 129 8.45 -13.88 -10.27
CA LEU A 129 9.15 -14.06 -8.99
C LEU A 129 9.76 -15.45 -8.86
N ILE A 130 9.02 -16.52 -9.21
CA ILE A 130 9.53 -17.89 -9.17
C ILE A 130 10.75 -18.03 -10.08
N GLU A 131 10.68 -17.52 -11.30
CA GLU A 131 11.82 -17.53 -12.22
C GLU A 131 13.04 -16.82 -11.63
N LEU A 132 12.83 -15.66 -11.01
CA LEU A 132 13.88 -14.87 -10.39
C LEU A 132 14.49 -15.57 -9.17
N TRP A 133 13.68 -16.20 -8.32
CA TRP A 133 14.14 -16.98 -7.17
C TRP A 133 14.99 -18.16 -7.62
N GLN A 134 14.54 -18.91 -8.63
CA GLN A 134 15.29 -20.04 -9.18
C GLN A 134 16.61 -19.61 -9.83
N GLU A 135 16.65 -18.46 -10.51
CA GLU A 135 17.88 -17.87 -11.05
C GLU A 135 18.87 -17.54 -9.94
N CYS A 136 18.41 -16.84 -8.90
CA CYS A 136 19.26 -16.46 -7.78
C CYS A 136 19.79 -17.69 -7.03
N ASP A 137 18.96 -18.73 -6.84
CA ASP A 137 19.37 -19.99 -6.22
C ASP A 137 20.48 -20.69 -7.02
N ARG A 138 20.29 -20.86 -8.34
CA ARG A 138 21.32 -21.43 -9.24
C ARG A 138 22.65 -20.66 -9.17
N ASN A 139 22.56 -19.34 -9.05
CA ASN A 139 23.72 -18.46 -8.99
C ASN A 139 24.28 -18.26 -7.57
N LYS A 140 23.66 -18.87 -6.54
CA LYS A 140 23.97 -18.66 -5.11
C LYS A 140 23.93 -17.18 -4.70
N GLU A 141 23.09 -16.39 -5.36
CA GLU A 141 22.87 -14.99 -5.05
C GLU A 141 21.85 -14.85 -3.92
N ARG A 142 22.14 -13.98 -2.95
CA ARG A 142 21.23 -13.67 -1.84
C ARG A 142 20.78 -12.22 -1.97
N LEU A 143 19.47 -12.04 -1.90
CA LEU A 143 18.81 -10.73 -1.93
C LEU A 143 17.88 -10.61 -0.73
N PHE A 144 17.67 -9.38 -0.27
CA PHE A 144 16.58 -9.08 0.64
C PHE A 144 15.22 -9.26 -0.06
N PRO A 145 14.14 -9.54 0.69
CA PRO A 145 12.81 -9.76 0.09
C PRO A 145 12.37 -8.63 -0.87
N TYR A 146 12.59 -7.37 -0.50
CA TYR A 146 12.22 -6.21 -1.32
C TYR A 146 13.05 -6.08 -2.61
N GLU A 147 14.28 -6.61 -2.63
CA GLU A 147 15.17 -6.52 -3.79
C GLU A 147 14.70 -7.43 -4.93
N PHE A 148 14.03 -8.54 -4.62
CA PHE A 148 13.39 -9.37 -5.63
C PHE A 148 12.31 -8.59 -6.38
N PHE A 149 11.43 -7.89 -5.67
CA PHE A 149 10.39 -7.06 -6.27
C PHE A 149 10.98 -5.91 -7.11
N TYR A 150 12.01 -5.24 -6.62
CA TYR A 150 12.67 -4.16 -7.37
C TYR A 150 13.34 -4.68 -8.64
N ARG A 151 14.01 -5.83 -8.56
CA ARG A 151 14.66 -6.43 -9.73
C ARG A 151 13.63 -6.89 -10.75
N MET A 152 12.54 -7.50 -10.28
CA MET A 152 11.41 -7.90 -11.11
C MET A 152 10.82 -6.69 -11.86
N LEU A 153 10.47 -5.61 -11.16
CA LEU A 153 9.96 -4.36 -11.76
C LEU A 153 10.94 -3.73 -12.75
N LYS A 154 12.24 -3.69 -12.44
CA LYS A 154 13.28 -3.15 -13.33
C LYS A 154 13.50 -3.99 -14.59
N ARG A 155 13.23 -5.30 -14.52
CA ARG A 155 13.23 -6.21 -15.67
C ARG A 155 11.97 -6.05 -16.54
N GLY A 156 11.04 -5.20 -16.11
CA GLY A 156 9.77 -4.91 -16.79
C GLY A 156 8.58 -5.63 -16.17
N MET A 157 8.81 -6.48 -15.15
CA MET A 157 7.94 -7.59 -14.77
C MET A 157 7.52 -8.43 -15.99
#